data_AF-A0AA90YWG5-F1
#
_entry.id   AF-A0AA90YWG5-F1
#
_cell.length_a   1.000
_cell.length_b   1.000
_cell.length_c   1.000
_cell.angle_alpha   90.00
_cell.angle_beta   90.00
_cell.angle_gamma   90.00
#
_symmetry.space_group_name_H-M   'P 1'
#
loop_
_entity.id
_entity.type
_entity.pdbx_description
1 polymer ?
#
loop_
_entity_poly.entity_id
_entity_poly.type
_entity_poly.pdbx_seq_one_letter_code
_entity_poly.pdbx_strand_id
1 'polypeptide(L)' 'MKIHPHLFRHIAAKLYLEERPGDFETVRRLLKHKRLQTTMDFYASLSNQWAHDHYDEVVLLKLRGTSDD' A
#
# COMPACT_ATOMS: atom_id res chain seq x y z
N MET A 1 -12.81 12.07 20.45
CA MET A 1 -12.84 11.77 19.01
C MET A 1 -13.76 10.57 18.77
N LYS A 2 -14.95 10.76 18.20
CA LYS A 2 -15.84 9.63 17.86
C LYS A 2 -15.34 9.01 16.56
N ILE A 3 -14.67 7.87 16.65
CA ILE A 3 -14.38 7.06 15.45
C ILE A 3 -15.65 6.31 15.10
N HIS A 4 -16.25 6.65 13.96
CA HIS A 4 -17.38 5.90 13.45
C HIS A 4 -16.91 4.59 12.78
N PRO A 5 -17.71 3.51 12.80
CA PRO A 5 -17.31 2.21 12.26
C PRO A 5 -16.84 2.21 10.80
N HIS A 6 -17.28 3.20 10.00
CA HIS A 6 -16.78 3.40 8.65
C HIS A 6 -15.32 3.88 8.64
N LEU A 7 -15.01 4.92 9.43
CA LEU A 7 -13.65 5.45 9.56
C LEU A 7 -12.68 4.39 10.09
N PHE A 8 -13.12 3.61 11.09
CA PHE A 8 -12.29 2.50 11.61
C PHE A 8 -11.90 1.50 10.52
N ARG A 9 -12.84 1.12 9.65
CA ARG A 9 -12.57 0.19 8.54
C ARG A 9 -11.55 0.75 7.54
N HIS A 10 -11.59 2.05 7.27
CA HIS A 10 -10.59 2.70 6.42
C HIS A 10 -9.21 2.79 7.08
N ILE A 11 -9.14 3.05 8.39
CA ILE A 11 -7.88 3.02 9.13
C ILE A 11 -7.27 1.61 9.11
N ALA A 12 -8.07 0.58 9.38
CA ALA A 12 -7.61 -0.81 9.33
C ALA A 12 -7.11 -1.21 7.94
N ALA A 13 -7.79 -0.77 6.87
CA ALA A 13 -7.36 -1.00 5.50
C ALA A 13 -6.03 -0.30 5.16
N LYS A 14 -5.82 0.93 5.64
CA LYS A 14 -4.55 1.66 5.47
C LYS A 14 -3.40 0.91 6.13
N LEU A 15 -3.56 0.58 7.42
CA LEU A 15 -2.56 -0.17 8.19
C LEU A 15 -2.26 -1.53 7.55
N TYR A 16 -3.29 -2.22 7.05
CA TYR A 16 -3.10 -3.48 6.33
C TYR A 16 -2.24 -3.32 5.07
N LEU A 17 -2.46 -2.26 4.27
CA LEU A 17 -1.69 -2.02 3.05
C LEU A 17 -0.28 -1.49 3.31
N GLU A 18 -0.02 -0.87 4.47
CA GLU A 18 1.35 -0.54 4.90
C GLU A 18 2.17 -1.82 5.14
N GLU A 19 1.56 -2.85 5.75
CA GLU A 19 2.20 -4.15 5.99
C GLU A 19 2.18 -5.09 4.76
N ARG A 20 1.17 -4.94 3.89
CA ARG A 20 0.99 -5.75 2.67
C ARG A 20 0.70 -4.88 1.45
N PRO A 21 1.73 -4.17 0.95
CA PRO A 21 1.60 -3.30 -0.20
C PRO A 21 1.12 -4.06 -1.44
N GLY A 22 0.20 -3.46 -2.19
CA GLY A 22 -0.36 -4.06 -3.41
C GLY A 22 -1.53 -5.04 -3.21
N ASP A 23 -1.84 -5.49 -1.98
CA ASP A 23 -2.98 -6.39 -1.72
C ASP A 23 -4.34 -5.64 -1.63
N PHE A 24 -4.66 -4.94 -2.72
CA PHE A 24 -5.88 -4.15 -2.85
C PHE A 24 -7.15 -5.00 -2.91
N GLU A 25 -7.04 -6.27 -3.33
CA GLU A 25 -8.20 -7.17 -3.42
C GLU A 25 -8.73 -7.54 -2.03
N THR A 26 -7.84 -7.79 -1.05
CA THR A 26 -8.24 -8.00 0.34
C THR A 26 -8.97 -6.79 0.90
N VAL A 27 -8.43 -5.58 0.68
CA VAL A 27 -9.08 -4.33 1.12
C VAL A 27 -10.41 -4.10 0.41
N ARG A 28 -10.51 -4.36 -0.90
CA ARG A 28 -11.75 -4.24 -1.67
C ARG A 28 -12.85 -5.11 -1.05
N ARG A 29 -12.54 -6.35 -0.66
CA ARG A 29 -13.49 -7.26 0.00
C ARG A 29 -13.84 -6.79 1.40
N LEU A 30 -12.86 -6.37 2.20
CA LEU A 30 -13.05 -5.85 3.56
C LEU A 30 -14.00 -4.65 3.60
N LEU A 31 -13.83 -3.72 2.66
CA LEU A 31 -14.63 -2.50 2.54
C LEU A 31 -15.91 -2.71 1.70
N LYS A 32 -16.09 -3.90 1.13
CA LYS A 32 -17.20 -4.26 0.24
C LYS A 32 -17.31 -3.33 -0.98
N HIS A 33 -16.17 -2.86 -1.48
CA HIS A 33 -16.12 -2.09 -2.72
C HIS A 33 -16.47 -2.98 -3.92
N LYS A 34 -17.36 -2.48 -4.78
CA LYS A 34 -17.80 -3.21 -5.97
C LYS A 34 -16.68 -3.40 -6.99
N ARG A 35 -15.79 -2.42 -7.11
CA ARG A 35 -14.71 -2.38 -8.11
C ARG A 35 -13.37 -2.25 -7.41
N LEU A 36 -12.36 -2.95 -7.93
CA LEU A 36 -10.98 -2.84 -7.43
C LEU A 36 -10.42 -1.45 -7.67
N GLN A 37 -10.73 -0.85 -8.82
CA GLN A 37 -10.32 0.51 -9.16
C GLN A 37 -10.66 1.52 -8.06
N THR A 38 -11.87 1.44 -7.48
CA THR A 38 -12.27 2.31 -6.38
C THR A 38 -11.31 2.20 -5.20
N THR A 39 -10.92 0.98 -4.81
CA THR A 39 -9.94 0.78 -3.75
C THR A 39 -8.56 1.33 -4.12
N MET A 40 -8.10 1.07 -5.35
CA MET A 40 -6.81 1.58 -5.83
C MET A 40 -6.77 3.10 -5.82
N ASP A 41 -7.83 3.77 -6.30
CA ASP A 41 -7.92 5.23 -6.33
C ASP A 41 -7.79 5.84 -4.93
N PHE A 42 -8.43 5.24 -3.92
CA PHE A 42 -8.36 5.72 -2.53
C PHE A 42 -6.97 5.56 -1.89
N TYR A 43 -6.19 4.55 -2.31
CA TYR A 43 -4.91 4.20 -1.69
C TYR A 43 -3.71 4.35 -2.65
N ALA A 44 -3.88 5.00 -3.80
CA ALA A 44 -2.85 5.15 -4.83
C ALA A 44 -1.60 5.86 -4.30
N SER A 45 -1.76 6.90 -3.48
CA SER A 45 -0.64 7.63 -2.89
C SER A 45 0.22 6.75 -1.98
N LEU A 46 -0.40 5.91 -1.15
CA LEU A 46 0.29 4.94 -0.32
C LEU A 46 1.05 3.92 -1.17
N SER A 47 0.40 3.43 -2.23
CA SER A 47 1.02 2.51 -3.19
C SER A 47 2.27 3.09 -3.85
N ASN A 48 2.20 4.36 -4.25
CA ASN A 48 3.29 5.03 -4.95
C ASN A 48 4.50 5.21 -4.03
N GLN A 49 4.29 5.65 -2.79
CA GLN A 49 5.38 5.81 -1.83
C GLN A 49 6.09 4.49 -1.60
N TRP A 50 5.34 3.42 -1.31
CA TRP A 50 5.95 2.10 -1.14
C TRP A 50 6.69 1.63 -2.38
N ALA A 51 6.14 1.85 -3.58
CA ALA A 51 6.79 1.44 -4.82
C ALA A 51 8.13 2.18 -5.05
N HIS A 52 8.21 3.46 -4.68
CA HIS A 52 9.46 4.20 -4.71
C HIS A 52 10.47 3.64 -3.71
N ASP A 53 10.06 3.46 -2.45
CA ASP A 53 10.93 2.97 -1.38
C ASP A 53 11.46 1.56 -1.71
N HIS A 54 10.59 0.69 -2.23
CA HIS A 54 10.95 -0.66 -2.63
C HIS A 54 11.83 -0.69 -3.89
N TYR A 55 11.59 0.19 -4.85
CA TYR A 55 12.48 0.34 -6.01
C TYR A 55 13.87 0.77 -5.58
N ASP A 56 13.97 1.77 -4.71
CA ASP A 56 15.24 2.26 -4.17
C ASP A 56 15.99 1.15 -3.42
N GLU A 57 15.29 0.41 -2.57
CA GLU A 57 15.85 -0.77 -1.89
C GLU A 57 16.37 -1.80 -2.91
N VAL A 58 15.53 -2.30 -3.80
CA VAL A 58 15.89 -3.44 -4.67
C VAL A 58 16.94 -3.07 -5.71
N VAL A 59 16.87 -1.86 -6.29
CA VAL A 59 17.72 -1.45 -7.40
C VAL A 59 18.98 -0.75 -6.91
N LEU A 60 18.87 0.22 -5.98
CA LEU A 60 20.05 0.95 -5.52
C LEU A 60 20.95 0.09 -4.65
N LEU A 61 20.42 -0.85 -3.86
CA LEU A 61 21.28 -1.81 -3.14
C LEU A 61 22.08 -2.68 -4.10
N LYS A 62 21.46 -3.15 -5.19
CA LYS A 62 22.16 -3.96 -6.21
C LYS A 62 23.26 -3.16 -6.92
N LEU A 63 22.99 -1.91 -7.27
CA LEU A 63 23.97 -1.06 -7.96
C LEU A 63 25.15 -0.65 -7.06
N ARG A 64 24.91 -0.47 -5.76
CA ARG A 64 25.98 -0.18 -4.78
C ARG A 64 26.88 -1.39 -4.52
N GLY A 65 26.33 -2.60 -4.56
CA GLY A 65 27.10 -3.84 -4.37
C GLY A 65 27.97 -4.26 -5.56
N THR A 66 27.77 -3.67 -6.75
CA THR A 66 28.52 -4.00 -7.97
C THR A 66 29.70 -3.05 -8.25
N SER A 67 30.09 -2.21 -7.28
CA SER A 67 31.14 -1.19 -7.46
C SER A 67 32.48 -1.56 -6.80
N ASP A 68 32.67 -2.82 -6.38
CA ASP A 68 33.82 -3.27 -5.57
C ASP A 68 34.49 -4.53 -6.14
N ASP A 69 34.63 -4.59 -7.48
CA ASP A 69 35.49 -5.54 -8.21
C ASP A 69 36.33 -4.81 -9.28
#